data_AF-A0A8H7CLI5-F1
#
_entry.id   AF-A0A8H7CLI5-F1
#
_cell.length_a   1.000
_cell.length_b   1.000
_cell.length_c   1.000
_cell.angle_alpha   90.00
_cell.angle_beta   90.00
_cell.angle_gamma   90.00
#
_symmetry.space_group_name_H-M   'P 1'
#
loop_
_entity.id
_entity.type
_entity.pdbx_description
1 polymer ?
#
loop_
_entity_poly.entity_id
_entity_poly.type
_entity_poly.pdbx_seq_one_letter_code
_entity_poly.pdbx_strand_id
1 'polypeptide(L)'
;MPFPKTFDAYVPSDGKEFFKLAKFVPNYVPLAELQAVALDDAHHASFALAEKITPPATFAHCSRVYFFGLAMLYNGFPSESPGVPQITLEELVRRWYHCAMLHDLGLTKNEEALRHPANAMSFELHGGFMAYEHLHSVDPTLNPVQVGDIVQGIIVHTSTFHSGKSSAVAMLLKMCTGFDGLGYDAFGPGSLSFLQNRKTVQEIEQAFPRGAFGEEALDIVATEMARKPDCLMSHGMLEFIPRIAALKFIVPPDEVCE
;
A
#
# COMPACT_ATOMS: atom_id res chain seq x y z
N MET A 1 16.92 10.00 11.27
CA MET A 1 18.00 9.02 11.06
C MET A 1 18.06 8.70 9.58
N PRO A 2 19.20 8.51 8.92
CA PRO A 2 19.17 8.14 7.49
C PRO A 2 18.43 6.81 7.30
N PHE A 3 17.79 6.63 6.13
CA PHE A 3 17.21 5.34 5.75
C PHE A 3 18.22 4.20 5.94
N PRO A 4 17.80 3.03 6.44
CA PRO A 4 18.60 1.81 6.35
C PRO A 4 19.04 1.55 4.90
N LYS A 5 20.27 1.05 4.71
CA LYS A 5 20.81 0.77 3.36
C LYS A 5 20.17 -0.47 2.73
N THR A 6 19.75 -1.41 3.56
CA THR A 6 19.16 -2.68 3.17
C THR A 6 17.99 -3.03 4.08
N PHE A 7 17.14 -3.94 3.60
CA PHE A 7 15.99 -4.48 4.32
C PHE A 7 15.92 -5.99 4.12
N ASP A 8 15.19 -6.66 4.99
CA ASP A 8 14.87 -8.08 4.81
C ASP A 8 14.02 -8.25 3.55
N ALA A 9 14.48 -9.01 2.56
CA ALA A 9 13.74 -9.24 1.32
C ALA A 9 12.43 -10.02 1.54
N TYR A 10 12.37 -10.80 2.63
CA TYR A 10 11.20 -11.57 3.03
C TYR A 10 10.96 -11.45 4.53
N VAL A 11 9.70 -11.33 4.91
CA VAL A 11 9.26 -11.21 6.30
C VAL A 11 8.11 -12.18 6.59
N PRO A 12 7.84 -12.55 7.85
CA PRO A 12 6.69 -13.37 8.19
C PRO A 12 5.40 -12.76 7.66
N SER A 13 4.51 -13.57 7.07
CA SER A 13 3.19 -13.07 6.62
C SER A 13 2.22 -12.85 7.78
N ASP A 14 2.44 -13.53 8.90
CA ASP A 14 1.70 -13.33 10.13
C ASP A 14 2.12 -12.02 10.81
N GLY A 15 1.16 -11.17 11.14
CA GLY A 15 1.42 -9.86 11.73
C GLY A 15 2.11 -9.92 13.09
N LYS A 16 1.79 -10.91 13.94
CA LYS A 16 2.42 -11.03 15.26
C LYS A 16 3.90 -11.41 15.12
N GLU A 17 4.21 -12.34 14.23
CA GLU A 17 5.61 -12.71 13.95
C GLU A 17 6.37 -11.59 13.25
N PHE A 18 5.73 -10.85 12.34
CA PHE A 18 6.31 -9.65 11.72
C PHE A 18 6.69 -8.59 12.76
N PHE A 19 5.79 -8.27 13.70
CA PHE A 19 6.05 -7.25 14.71
C PHE A 19 7.09 -7.65 15.76
N LYS A 20 7.45 -8.93 15.89
CA LYS A 20 8.62 -9.33 16.70
C LYS A 20 9.94 -8.96 16.03
N LEU A 21 9.96 -8.85 14.71
CA LEU A 21 11.15 -8.48 13.93
C LEU A 21 11.23 -6.98 13.69
N ALA A 22 10.10 -6.33 13.43
CA ALA A 22 10.03 -4.90 13.23
C ALA A 22 10.45 -4.14 14.50
N LYS A 23 11.18 -3.05 14.33
CA LYS A 23 11.69 -2.21 15.43
C LYS A 23 11.14 -0.80 15.29
N PHE A 24 9.82 -0.70 15.13
CA PHE A 24 9.18 0.57 14.83
C PHE A 24 9.40 1.60 15.95
N VAL A 25 9.93 2.76 15.57
CA VAL A 25 10.04 3.95 16.40
C VAL A 25 9.45 5.10 15.58
N PRO A 26 8.29 5.66 15.95
CA PRO A 26 7.57 6.64 15.14
C PRO A 26 8.22 8.02 15.22
N ASN A 27 9.45 8.15 14.69
CA ASN A 27 10.13 9.44 14.58
C ASN A 27 9.46 10.28 13.51
N TYR A 28 9.39 11.58 13.77
CA TYR A 28 8.95 12.54 12.77
C TYR A 28 9.89 12.54 11.56
N VAL A 29 9.31 12.35 10.38
CA VAL A 29 9.94 12.49 9.07
C VAL A 29 9.10 13.49 8.27
N PRO A 30 9.64 14.65 7.86
CA PRO A 30 8.91 15.61 7.05
C PRO A 30 8.49 15.00 5.71
N LEU A 31 7.32 15.36 5.20
CA LEU A 31 6.88 14.94 3.87
C LEU A 31 7.90 15.32 2.78
N ALA A 32 8.53 16.50 2.90
CA ALA A 32 9.55 16.95 1.97
C ALA A 32 10.77 16.01 1.90
N GLU A 33 11.14 15.35 3.01
CA GLU A 33 12.22 14.35 3.04
C GLU A 33 11.79 13.07 2.31
N LEU A 34 10.53 12.66 2.47
CA LEU A 34 9.98 11.51 1.75
C LEU A 34 9.84 11.80 0.24
N GLN A 35 9.48 13.02 -0.14
CA GLN A 35 9.37 13.47 -1.53
C GLN A 35 10.74 13.62 -2.23
N ALA A 36 11.83 13.72 -1.47
CA ALA A 36 13.18 13.80 -2.02
C ALA A 36 13.68 12.45 -2.55
N VAL A 37 12.95 11.36 -2.33
CA VAL A 37 13.25 10.05 -2.93
C VAL A 37 13.15 10.15 -4.45
N ALA A 38 14.25 9.83 -5.13
CA ALA A 38 14.33 9.96 -6.58
C ALA A 38 13.39 8.98 -7.30
N LEU A 39 12.68 9.50 -8.28
CA LEU A 39 11.82 8.74 -9.20
C LEU A 39 12.38 8.89 -10.62
N ASP A 40 12.21 7.85 -11.42
CA ASP A 40 12.60 7.83 -12.84
C ASP A 40 11.36 7.84 -13.75
N ASP A 41 11.58 7.82 -15.06
CA ASP A 41 10.51 7.88 -16.06
C ASP A 41 9.50 6.72 -15.92
N ALA A 42 9.94 5.54 -15.50
CA ALA A 42 9.06 4.39 -15.30
C ALA A 42 8.11 4.62 -14.11
N HIS A 43 8.62 5.20 -13.02
CA HIS A 43 7.79 5.59 -11.89
C HIS A 43 6.76 6.64 -12.31
N HIS A 44 7.17 7.66 -13.07
CA HIS A 44 6.25 8.67 -13.59
C HIS A 44 5.20 8.09 -14.53
N ALA A 45 5.53 7.07 -15.32
CA ALA A 45 4.56 6.35 -16.14
C ALA A 45 3.52 5.58 -15.30
N SER A 46 3.94 4.95 -14.20
CA SER A 46 3.00 4.31 -13.25
C SER A 46 2.10 5.33 -12.55
N PHE A 47 2.63 6.49 -12.15
CA PHE A 47 1.85 7.59 -11.62
C PHE A 47 0.77 8.04 -12.62
N ALA A 48 1.18 8.32 -13.86
CA ALA A 48 0.28 8.80 -14.89
C ALA A 48 -0.82 7.80 -15.24
N LEU A 49 -0.51 6.49 -15.25
CA LEU A 49 -1.52 5.46 -15.42
C LEU A 49 -2.53 5.48 -14.26
N ALA A 50 -2.04 5.42 -13.02
CA ALA A 50 -2.90 5.41 -11.83
C ALA A 50 -3.79 6.66 -11.76
N GLU A 51 -3.24 7.84 -11.99
CA GLU A 51 -4.00 9.10 -12.02
C GLU A 51 -5.09 9.09 -13.09
N LYS A 52 -4.81 8.52 -14.26
CA LYS A 52 -5.74 8.48 -15.40
C LYS A 52 -6.95 7.58 -15.13
N ILE A 53 -6.76 6.43 -14.46
CA ILE A 53 -7.78 5.36 -14.44
C ILE A 53 -8.38 5.08 -13.07
N THR A 54 -7.73 5.50 -11.99
CA THR A 54 -8.20 5.26 -10.63
C THR A 54 -9.10 6.42 -10.17
N PRO A 55 -10.18 6.16 -9.41
CA PRO A 55 -11.00 7.23 -8.84
C PRO A 55 -10.15 8.21 -7.99
N PRO A 56 -10.48 9.51 -7.93
CA PRO A 56 -9.62 10.51 -7.28
C PRO A 56 -9.30 10.22 -5.81
N ALA A 57 -10.27 9.75 -5.00
CA ALA A 57 -9.99 9.47 -3.59
C ALA A 57 -9.17 8.18 -3.42
N THR A 58 -9.40 7.16 -4.26
CA THR A 58 -8.54 5.97 -4.35
C THR A 58 -7.12 6.29 -4.85
N PHE A 59 -6.95 7.23 -5.77
CA PHE A 59 -5.62 7.68 -6.20
C PHE A 59 -4.88 8.42 -5.08
N ALA A 60 -5.60 9.28 -4.33
CA ALA A 60 -5.06 9.91 -3.13
C ALA A 60 -4.69 8.85 -2.06
N HIS A 61 -5.48 7.78 -1.91
CA HIS A 61 -5.15 6.62 -1.07
C HIS A 61 -3.82 5.97 -1.50
N CYS A 62 -3.66 5.63 -2.78
CA CYS A 62 -2.41 5.07 -3.30
C CYS A 62 -1.20 5.97 -3.00
N SER A 63 -1.38 7.29 -3.14
CA SER A 63 -0.35 8.28 -2.82
C SER A 63 0.00 8.29 -1.33
N ARG A 64 -0.99 8.31 -0.43
CA ARG A 64 -0.75 8.21 1.03
C ARG A 64 -0.06 6.91 1.40
N VAL A 65 -0.52 5.78 0.83
CA VAL A 65 0.07 4.46 1.03
C VAL A 65 1.56 4.48 0.70
N TYR A 66 1.95 5.01 -0.47
CA TYR A 66 3.36 5.15 -0.86
C TYR A 66 4.20 5.88 0.21
N PHE A 67 3.75 7.05 0.66
CA PHE A 67 4.48 7.84 1.65
C PHE A 67 4.49 7.20 3.04
N PHE A 68 3.41 6.55 3.46
CA PHE A 68 3.40 5.76 4.68
C PHE A 68 4.42 4.62 4.61
N GLY A 69 4.57 3.97 3.46
CA GLY A 69 5.59 2.94 3.28
C GLY A 69 7.00 3.48 3.44
N LEU A 70 7.31 4.63 2.83
CA LEU A 70 8.61 5.28 3.03
C LEU A 70 8.87 5.64 4.50
N ALA A 71 7.86 6.18 5.18
CA ALA A 71 7.97 6.49 6.61
C ALA A 71 8.18 5.22 7.46
N MET A 72 7.53 4.09 7.14
CA MET A 72 7.76 2.80 7.82
C MET A 72 9.18 2.26 7.57
N LEU A 73 9.68 2.35 6.33
CA LEU A 73 11.05 1.97 5.99
C LEU A 73 12.07 2.79 6.78
N TYR A 74 11.83 4.08 6.94
CA TYR A 74 12.66 4.97 7.76
C TYR A 74 12.61 4.60 9.25
N ASN A 75 11.43 4.24 9.73
CA ASN A 75 11.13 4.12 11.16
C ASN A 75 11.21 2.71 11.72
N GLY A 76 11.84 1.75 11.05
CA GLY A 76 12.18 0.45 11.67
C GLY A 76 11.50 -0.76 11.05
N PHE A 77 11.21 -0.72 9.75
CA PHE A 77 10.91 -1.93 8.99
C PHE A 77 12.05 -2.97 9.11
N PRO A 78 11.77 -4.29 9.14
CA PRO A 78 12.78 -5.31 9.33
C PRO A 78 14.00 -5.23 8.39
N SER A 79 15.18 -5.38 8.97
CA SER A 79 16.47 -5.33 8.29
C SER A 79 17.49 -6.14 9.09
N GLU A 80 18.47 -6.73 8.39
CA GLU A 80 19.57 -7.51 8.97
C GLU A 80 19.12 -8.70 9.84
N SER A 81 17.95 -9.30 9.54
CA SER A 81 17.51 -10.49 10.25
C SER A 81 18.40 -11.70 9.93
N PRO A 82 18.80 -12.51 10.93
CA PRO A 82 19.67 -13.67 10.70
C PRO A 82 19.11 -14.65 9.68
N GLY A 83 19.89 -14.95 8.64
CA GLY A 83 19.53 -15.92 7.60
C GLY A 83 18.48 -15.45 6.59
N VAL A 84 18.14 -14.15 6.58
CA VAL A 84 17.19 -13.56 5.62
C VAL A 84 17.96 -12.83 4.52
N PRO A 85 17.69 -13.13 3.22
CA PRO A 85 18.26 -12.36 2.12
C PRO A 85 17.95 -10.87 2.25
N GLN A 86 18.89 -10.01 1.90
CA GLN A 86 18.72 -8.55 1.99
C GLN A 86 18.42 -7.95 0.62
N ILE A 87 17.56 -6.93 0.57
CA ILE A 87 17.28 -6.08 -0.59
C ILE A 87 17.80 -4.67 -0.32
N THR A 88 18.36 -4.00 -1.32
CA THR A 88 18.84 -2.62 -1.17
C THR A 88 17.66 -1.64 -1.05
N LEU A 89 17.88 -0.48 -0.42
CA LEU A 89 16.87 0.59 -0.37
C LEU A 89 16.40 0.99 -1.77
N GLU A 90 17.33 1.18 -2.71
CA GLU A 90 17.03 1.58 -4.10
C GLU A 90 16.12 0.56 -4.78
N GLU A 91 16.47 -0.73 -4.70
CA GLU A 91 15.69 -1.79 -5.32
C GLU A 91 14.32 -1.97 -4.65
N LEU A 92 14.26 -1.85 -3.33
CA LEU A 92 12.99 -1.92 -2.59
C LEU A 92 12.08 -0.75 -2.93
N VAL A 93 12.60 0.49 -2.93
CA VAL A 93 11.84 1.69 -3.27
C VAL A 93 11.31 1.64 -4.69
N ARG A 94 12.12 1.15 -5.66
CA ARG A 94 11.67 0.97 -7.05
C ARG A 94 10.42 0.10 -7.13
N ARG A 95 10.49 -1.09 -6.54
CA ARG A 95 9.35 -2.03 -6.51
C ARG A 95 8.18 -1.48 -5.69
N TRP A 96 8.48 -0.85 -4.55
CA TRP A 96 7.50 -0.29 -3.64
C TRP A 96 6.64 0.78 -4.30
N TYR A 97 7.26 1.71 -5.03
CA TYR A 97 6.54 2.78 -5.72
C TYR A 97 5.51 2.20 -6.70
N HIS A 98 5.95 1.30 -7.58
CA HIS A 98 5.04 0.65 -8.54
C HIS A 98 3.92 -0.11 -7.83
N CYS A 99 4.25 -0.86 -6.77
CA CYS A 99 3.26 -1.61 -6.01
C CYS A 99 2.22 -0.68 -5.37
N ALA A 100 2.66 0.36 -4.66
CA ALA A 100 1.80 1.32 -3.99
C ALA A 100 0.90 2.10 -4.96
N MET A 101 1.45 2.56 -6.09
CA MET A 101 0.68 3.34 -7.06
C MET A 101 -0.30 2.51 -7.88
N LEU A 102 -0.03 1.21 -8.09
CA LEU A 102 -0.81 0.36 -9.00
C LEU A 102 -1.73 -0.65 -8.29
N HIS A 103 -1.70 -0.76 -6.95
CA HIS A 103 -2.43 -1.83 -6.27
C HIS A 103 -3.95 -1.80 -6.47
N ASP A 104 -4.51 -0.60 -6.64
CA ASP A 104 -5.96 -0.38 -6.77
C ASP A 104 -6.41 -0.12 -8.22
N LEU A 105 -5.59 -0.39 -9.24
CA LEU A 105 -6.00 -0.22 -10.65
C LEU A 105 -7.29 -1.00 -10.99
N GLY A 106 -7.52 -2.13 -10.33
CA GLY A 106 -8.71 -2.94 -10.54
C GLY A 106 -10.02 -2.27 -10.10
N LEU A 107 -9.95 -1.22 -9.27
CA LEU A 107 -11.08 -0.40 -8.81
C LEU A 107 -11.47 0.71 -9.80
N THR A 108 -10.87 0.68 -10.98
CA THR A 108 -11.11 1.66 -12.04
C THR A 108 -12.59 1.81 -12.41
N LYS A 109 -12.99 3.06 -12.69
CA LYS A 109 -14.26 3.41 -13.35
C LYS A 109 -14.05 3.79 -14.83
N ASN A 110 -12.83 3.64 -15.35
CA ASN A 110 -12.48 3.97 -16.73
C ASN A 110 -13.01 2.90 -17.70
N GLU A 111 -13.74 3.32 -18.73
CA GLU A 111 -14.37 2.40 -19.68
C GLU A 111 -13.39 1.50 -20.45
N GLU A 112 -12.21 2.01 -20.78
CA GLU A 112 -11.20 1.25 -21.52
C GLU A 112 -10.62 0.14 -20.63
N ALA A 113 -10.24 0.49 -19.41
CA ALA A 113 -9.75 -0.47 -18.42
C ALA A 113 -10.80 -1.53 -18.08
N LEU A 114 -12.07 -1.17 -18.00
CA LEU A 114 -13.17 -2.11 -17.75
C LEU A 114 -13.40 -3.13 -18.88
N ARG A 115 -12.87 -2.90 -20.09
CA ARG A 115 -12.92 -3.88 -21.20
C ARG A 115 -11.81 -4.93 -21.11
N HIS A 116 -10.84 -4.75 -20.22
CA HIS A 116 -9.77 -5.72 -20.04
C HIS A 116 -10.35 -7.08 -19.59
N PRO A 117 -9.93 -8.22 -20.17
CA PRO A 117 -10.53 -9.53 -19.87
C PRO A 117 -10.46 -9.91 -18.37
N ALA A 118 -9.42 -9.46 -17.68
CA ALA A 118 -9.26 -9.69 -16.25
C ALA A 118 -10.29 -8.97 -15.37
N ASN A 119 -11.08 -8.03 -15.89
CA ASN A 119 -12.15 -7.36 -15.15
C ASN A 119 -13.23 -8.34 -14.64
N ALA A 120 -13.35 -9.53 -15.24
CA ALA A 120 -14.24 -10.58 -14.73
C ALA A 120 -13.74 -11.25 -13.44
N MET A 121 -12.46 -11.08 -13.09
CA MET A 121 -11.87 -11.57 -11.84
C MET A 121 -11.96 -10.51 -10.73
N SER A 122 -11.64 -10.88 -9.48
CA SER A 122 -11.56 -9.93 -8.37
C SER A 122 -10.66 -8.74 -8.70
N PHE A 123 -10.97 -7.55 -8.19
CA PHE A 123 -10.23 -6.33 -8.51
C PHE A 123 -8.72 -6.44 -8.25
N GLU A 124 -8.30 -7.21 -7.24
CA GLU A 124 -6.89 -7.44 -6.94
C GLU A 124 -6.19 -8.19 -8.08
N LEU A 125 -6.87 -9.18 -8.66
CA LEU A 125 -6.41 -9.92 -9.83
C LEU A 125 -6.42 -9.03 -11.06
N HIS A 126 -7.53 -8.31 -11.30
CA HIS A 126 -7.66 -7.38 -12.41
C HIS A 126 -6.54 -6.34 -12.42
N GLY A 127 -6.35 -5.64 -11.29
CA GLY A 127 -5.30 -4.65 -11.10
C GLY A 127 -3.90 -5.25 -11.22
N GLY A 128 -3.68 -6.46 -10.67
CA GLY A 128 -2.43 -7.19 -10.82
C GLY A 128 -2.05 -7.49 -12.27
N PHE A 129 -3.00 -7.95 -13.10
CA PHE A 129 -2.76 -8.18 -14.52
C PHE A 129 -2.48 -6.87 -15.28
N MET A 130 -3.25 -5.82 -15.01
CA MET A 130 -2.99 -4.50 -15.61
C MET A 130 -1.61 -3.96 -15.24
N ALA A 131 -1.22 -4.09 -13.96
CA ALA A 131 0.10 -3.70 -13.49
C ALA A 131 1.21 -4.52 -14.16
N TYR A 132 1.02 -5.83 -14.34
CA TYR A 132 1.96 -6.69 -15.04
C TYR A 132 2.21 -6.22 -16.47
N GLU A 133 1.16 -5.97 -17.24
CA GLU A 133 1.24 -5.51 -18.62
C GLU A 133 1.89 -4.12 -18.73
N HIS A 134 1.49 -3.20 -17.83
CA HIS A 134 2.07 -1.86 -17.75
C HIS A 134 3.57 -1.90 -17.47
N LEU A 135 3.99 -2.63 -16.44
CA LEU A 135 5.41 -2.72 -16.04
C LEU A 135 6.27 -3.35 -17.13
N HIS A 136 5.75 -4.37 -17.82
CA HIS A 136 6.44 -4.97 -18.96
C HIS A 136 6.69 -3.96 -20.09
N SER A 137 5.78 -2.99 -20.27
CA SER A 137 5.91 -1.95 -21.28
C SER A 137 6.79 -0.78 -20.86
N VAL A 138 6.72 -0.32 -19.60
CA VAL A 138 7.34 0.95 -19.18
C VAL A 138 8.66 0.79 -18.44
N ASP A 139 8.93 -0.41 -17.90
CA ASP A 139 10.15 -0.69 -17.18
C ASP A 139 10.77 -2.04 -17.58
N PRO A 140 11.44 -2.09 -18.75
CA PRO A 140 12.09 -3.30 -19.23
C PRO A 140 13.31 -3.69 -18.38
N THR A 141 13.73 -2.87 -17.42
CA THR A 141 14.85 -3.18 -16.52
C THR A 141 14.42 -4.08 -15.35
N LEU A 142 13.13 -4.14 -15.04
CA LEU A 142 12.61 -5.08 -14.05
C LEU A 142 12.72 -6.51 -14.58
N ASN A 143 13.47 -7.33 -13.86
CA ASN A 143 13.52 -8.75 -14.17
C ASN A 143 12.21 -9.47 -13.75
N PRO A 144 11.94 -10.70 -14.24
CA PRO A 144 10.70 -11.40 -13.94
C PRO A 144 10.40 -11.60 -12.45
N VAL A 145 11.44 -11.73 -11.61
CA VAL A 145 11.26 -11.87 -10.16
C VAL A 145 10.78 -10.56 -9.54
N GLN A 146 11.32 -9.42 -10.00
CA GLN A 146 10.92 -8.09 -9.51
C GLN A 146 9.49 -7.74 -9.95
N VAL A 147 9.12 -8.02 -11.21
CA VAL A 147 7.74 -7.86 -11.68
C VAL A 147 6.80 -8.78 -10.90
N GLY A 148 7.18 -10.04 -10.71
CA GLY A 148 6.42 -11.00 -9.92
C GLY A 148 6.19 -10.56 -8.48
N ASP A 149 7.20 -9.97 -7.83
CA ASP A 149 7.09 -9.42 -6.48
C ASP A 149 6.05 -8.29 -6.38
N ILE A 150 6.09 -7.34 -7.32
CA ILE A 150 5.13 -6.23 -7.40
C ILE A 150 3.71 -6.78 -7.62
N VAL A 151 3.52 -7.57 -8.66
CA VAL A 151 2.20 -8.08 -9.09
C VAL A 151 1.61 -9.02 -8.04
N GLN A 152 2.42 -9.90 -7.44
CA GLN A 152 1.97 -10.76 -6.35
C GLN A 152 1.59 -9.93 -5.12
N GLY A 153 2.37 -8.90 -4.79
CA GLY A 153 2.02 -7.95 -3.72
C GLY A 153 0.66 -7.32 -3.92
N ILE A 154 0.37 -6.83 -5.14
CA ILE A 154 -0.93 -6.29 -5.53
C ILE A 154 -2.04 -7.34 -5.38
N ILE A 155 -1.85 -8.56 -5.90
CA ILE A 155 -2.92 -9.58 -5.88
C ILE A 155 -3.32 -9.98 -4.45
N VAL A 156 -2.38 -9.97 -3.51
CA VAL A 156 -2.61 -10.51 -2.16
C VAL A 156 -2.78 -9.45 -1.07
N HIS A 157 -2.83 -8.16 -1.42
CA HIS A 157 -2.78 -7.07 -0.43
C HIS A 157 -4.04 -7.02 0.47
N THR A 158 -5.19 -7.47 -0.02
CA THR A 158 -6.44 -7.57 0.75
C THR A 158 -6.56 -8.87 1.56
N SER A 159 -5.69 -9.84 1.30
CA SER A 159 -5.75 -11.18 1.91
C SER A 159 -5.05 -11.21 3.27
N THR A 160 -5.61 -11.93 4.24
CA THR A 160 -4.95 -12.18 5.54
C THR A 160 -4.26 -13.56 5.51
N PHE A 161 -2.99 -13.61 5.89
CA PHE A 161 -2.23 -14.86 5.96
C PHE A 161 -1.71 -15.06 7.37
N HIS A 162 -1.98 -16.24 7.93
CA HIS A 162 -1.64 -16.59 9.32
C HIS A 162 -0.36 -17.43 9.43
N SER A 163 0.33 -17.67 8.30
CA SER A 163 1.58 -18.42 8.22
C SER A 163 2.32 -18.12 6.92
N GLY A 164 3.59 -18.52 6.82
CA GLY A 164 4.40 -18.33 5.62
C GLY A 164 5.21 -17.03 5.61
N LYS A 165 5.70 -16.67 4.42
CA LYS A 165 6.52 -15.48 4.19
C LYS A 165 5.90 -14.62 3.11
N SER A 166 5.97 -13.31 3.31
CA SER A 166 5.69 -12.29 2.30
C SER A 166 7.03 -11.71 1.84
N SER A 167 7.08 -11.15 0.64
CA SER A 167 8.14 -10.21 0.32
C SER A 167 8.01 -8.95 1.18
N ALA A 168 9.11 -8.18 1.28
CA ALA A 168 9.10 -6.86 1.91
C ALA A 168 8.01 -5.97 1.31
N VAL A 169 7.92 -5.93 -0.03
CA VAL A 169 6.96 -5.11 -0.78
C VAL A 169 5.52 -5.48 -0.44
N ALA A 170 5.18 -6.77 -0.47
CA ALA A 170 3.82 -7.24 -0.21
C ALA A 170 3.39 -7.00 1.24
N MET A 171 4.31 -7.18 2.21
CA MET A 171 4.01 -6.86 3.60
C MET A 171 3.84 -5.36 3.82
N LEU A 172 4.73 -4.55 3.24
CA LEU A 172 4.65 -3.09 3.33
C LEU A 172 3.32 -2.59 2.76
N LEU A 173 2.89 -3.11 1.60
CA LEU A 173 1.61 -2.75 1.00
C LEU A 173 0.45 -3.03 1.96
N LYS A 174 0.38 -4.25 2.49
CA LYS A 174 -0.67 -4.66 3.42
C LYS A 174 -0.72 -3.81 4.70
N MET A 175 0.46 -3.50 5.25
CA MET A 175 0.57 -2.67 6.44
C MET A 175 0.10 -1.24 6.17
N CYS A 176 0.49 -0.66 5.03
CA CYS A 176 0.15 0.71 4.67
C CYS A 176 -1.31 0.88 4.24
N THR A 177 -1.87 -0.05 3.47
CA THR A 177 -3.30 -0.02 3.09
C THR A 177 -4.18 -0.23 4.32
N GLY A 178 -3.82 -1.18 5.20
CA GLY A 178 -4.49 -1.39 6.47
C GLY A 178 -4.42 -0.17 7.39
N PHE A 179 -3.24 0.46 7.51
CA PHE A 179 -3.08 1.68 8.30
C PHE A 179 -3.88 2.85 7.74
N ASP A 180 -3.86 3.09 6.43
CA ASP A 180 -4.66 4.15 5.81
C ASP A 180 -6.17 3.89 5.96
N GLY A 181 -6.61 2.64 5.87
CA GLY A 181 -8.01 2.27 6.04
C GLY A 181 -8.50 2.41 7.48
N LEU A 182 -7.71 1.98 8.46
CA LEU A 182 -8.16 1.75 9.84
C LEU A 182 -7.68 2.78 10.85
N GLY A 183 -6.61 3.50 10.54
CA GLY A 183 -5.97 4.49 11.39
C GLY A 183 -5.31 3.92 12.64
N TYR A 184 -4.94 4.81 13.57
CA TYR A 184 -4.20 4.45 14.78
C TYR A 184 -4.93 3.50 15.74
N ASP A 185 -6.25 3.48 15.68
CA ASP A 185 -7.07 2.75 16.64
C ASP A 185 -7.50 1.37 16.11
N ALA A 186 -6.92 0.89 15.01
CA ALA A 186 -7.36 -0.28 14.21
C ALA A 186 -7.80 -1.51 15.02
N PHE A 187 -7.12 -1.81 16.13
CA PHE A 187 -7.39 -2.95 17.02
C PHE A 187 -7.69 -2.51 18.47
N GLY A 188 -8.11 -1.25 18.66
CA GLY A 188 -8.36 -0.61 19.95
C GLY A 188 -7.61 0.74 20.05
N PRO A 189 -7.96 1.59 21.04
CA PRO A 189 -7.35 2.91 21.20
C PRO A 189 -5.82 2.84 21.24
N GLY A 190 -5.15 3.57 20.35
CA GLY A 190 -3.70 3.66 20.22
C GLY A 190 -3.00 2.39 19.75
N SER A 191 -3.74 1.35 19.32
CA SER A 191 -3.19 0.03 18.97
C SER A 191 -2.08 0.06 17.92
N LEU A 192 -2.07 1.05 17.03
CA LEU A 192 -1.05 1.25 15.98
C LEU A 192 -0.25 2.55 16.16
N SER A 193 -0.30 3.19 17.33
CA SER A 193 0.43 4.44 17.63
C SER A 193 1.95 4.33 17.43
N PHE A 194 2.50 3.12 17.49
CA PHE A 194 3.91 2.86 17.29
C PHE A 194 4.34 2.84 15.82
N LEU A 195 3.41 2.73 14.87
CA LEU A 195 3.74 2.54 13.45
C LEU A 195 4.28 3.81 12.78
N GLN A 196 3.67 4.95 13.09
CA GLN A 196 3.88 6.20 12.34
C GLN A 196 3.82 7.39 13.27
N ASN A 197 4.68 8.38 13.02
CA ASN A 197 4.60 9.66 13.70
C ASN A 197 3.36 10.44 13.26
N ARG A 198 2.62 11.00 14.21
CA ARG A 198 1.36 11.72 13.93
C ARG A 198 1.56 12.96 13.05
N LYS A 199 2.64 13.70 13.25
CA LYS A 199 2.95 14.89 12.42
C LYS A 199 3.26 14.51 10.98
N THR A 200 4.03 13.43 10.77
CA THR A 200 4.26 12.89 9.42
C THR A 200 2.96 12.48 8.74
N VAL A 201 2.07 11.79 9.47
CA VAL A 201 0.75 11.39 8.94
C VAL A 201 -0.10 12.60 8.60
N GLN A 202 -0.11 13.62 9.45
CA GLN A 202 -0.84 14.86 9.21
C GLN A 202 -0.35 15.58 7.95
N GLU A 203 0.96 15.70 7.73
CA GLU A 203 1.51 16.31 6.51
C GLU A 203 1.13 15.51 5.24
N ILE A 204 1.16 14.18 5.32
CA ILE A 204 0.76 13.29 4.23
C ILE A 204 -0.75 13.44 3.93
N GLU A 205 -1.62 13.42 4.94
CA GLU A 205 -3.07 13.60 4.77
C GLU A 205 -3.43 15.00 4.26
N GLN A 206 -2.67 16.04 4.64
CA GLN A 206 -2.86 17.39 4.10
C GLN A 206 -2.51 17.47 2.62
N ALA A 207 -1.41 16.81 2.19
CA ALA A 207 -1.01 16.78 0.79
C ALA A 207 -1.91 15.88 -0.07
N PHE A 208 -2.45 14.80 0.51
CA PHE A 208 -3.30 13.81 -0.18
C PHE A 208 -4.58 13.54 0.62
N PRO A 209 -5.55 14.48 0.62
CA PRO A 209 -6.75 14.36 1.43
C PRO A 209 -7.53 13.07 1.22
N ARG A 210 -8.10 12.52 2.31
CA ARG A 210 -8.93 11.31 2.24
C ARG A 210 -10.18 11.50 1.38
N GLY A 211 -10.76 12.69 1.38
CA GLY A 211 -11.94 13.00 0.58
C GLY A 211 -13.07 11.99 0.79
N ALA A 212 -13.59 11.45 -0.31
CA ALA A 212 -14.66 10.45 -0.31
C ALA A 212 -14.17 8.99 -0.14
N PHE A 213 -12.91 8.76 0.23
CA PHE A 213 -12.33 7.40 0.25
C PHE A 213 -13.17 6.37 1.01
N GLY A 214 -13.69 6.72 2.19
CA GLY A 214 -14.54 5.81 2.97
C GLY A 214 -15.88 5.48 2.31
N GLU A 215 -16.48 6.44 1.60
CA GLU A 215 -17.74 6.25 0.85
C GLU A 215 -17.48 5.44 -0.43
N GLU A 216 -16.40 5.75 -1.15
CA GLU A 216 -15.95 4.99 -2.33
C GLU A 216 -15.64 3.54 -1.95
N ALA A 217 -14.99 3.29 -0.81
CA ALA A 217 -14.71 1.93 -0.33
C ALA A 217 -16.00 1.12 -0.10
N LEU A 218 -17.06 1.72 0.45
CA LEU A 218 -18.35 1.05 0.60
C LEU A 218 -19.00 0.70 -0.74
N ASP A 219 -19.03 1.67 -1.66
CA ASP A 219 -19.56 1.50 -3.02
C ASP A 219 -18.82 0.39 -3.78
N ILE A 220 -17.48 0.39 -3.66
CA ILE A 220 -16.59 -0.62 -4.23
C ILE A 220 -16.91 -2.01 -3.70
N VAL A 221 -16.95 -2.19 -2.38
CA VAL A 221 -17.22 -3.50 -1.76
C VAL A 221 -18.58 -4.02 -2.19
N ALA A 222 -19.62 -3.17 -2.13
CA ALA A 222 -20.97 -3.55 -2.51
C ALA A 222 -21.07 -3.93 -3.99
N THR A 223 -20.45 -3.13 -4.86
CA THR A 223 -20.45 -3.38 -6.32
C THR A 223 -19.66 -4.63 -6.67
N GLU A 224 -18.48 -4.81 -6.10
CA GLU A 224 -17.60 -5.95 -6.38
C GLU A 224 -18.27 -7.25 -5.92
N MET A 225 -18.83 -7.30 -4.71
CA MET A 225 -19.55 -8.49 -4.22
C MET A 225 -20.83 -8.78 -5.02
N ALA A 226 -21.54 -7.75 -5.50
CA ALA A 226 -22.74 -7.96 -6.32
C ALA A 226 -22.40 -8.49 -7.72
N ARG A 227 -21.31 -8.03 -8.33
CA ARG A 227 -20.88 -8.43 -9.68
C ARG A 227 -20.07 -9.72 -9.67
N LYS A 228 -19.30 -9.95 -8.61
CA LYS A 228 -18.32 -11.03 -8.45
C LYS A 228 -18.45 -11.62 -7.03
N PRO A 229 -19.48 -12.44 -6.76
CA PRO A 229 -19.76 -12.95 -5.42
C PRO A 229 -18.65 -13.82 -4.81
N ASP A 230 -17.72 -14.30 -5.64
CA ASP A 230 -16.54 -15.08 -5.29
C ASP A 230 -15.25 -14.23 -5.26
N CYS A 231 -15.36 -12.90 -5.17
CA CYS A 231 -14.20 -12.02 -5.16
C CYS A 231 -13.30 -12.25 -3.93
N LEU A 232 -11.99 -12.09 -4.08
CA LEU A 232 -11.01 -12.28 -3.00
C LEU A 232 -11.33 -11.42 -1.77
N MET A 233 -11.73 -10.17 -1.97
CA MET A 233 -12.16 -9.27 -0.90
C MET A 233 -13.28 -9.87 -0.01
N SER A 234 -14.20 -10.66 -0.58
CA SER A 234 -15.29 -11.30 0.17
C SER A 234 -14.81 -12.36 1.18
N HIS A 235 -13.59 -12.86 1.00
CA HIS A 235 -12.95 -13.84 1.89
C HIS A 235 -12.01 -13.19 2.91
N GLY A 236 -11.87 -11.86 2.87
CA GLY A 236 -10.92 -11.11 3.69
C GLY A 236 -11.57 -10.03 4.54
N MET A 237 -11.11 -8.79 4.37
CA MET A 237 -11.30 -7.63 5.26
C MET A 237 -12.74 -7.08 5.42
N LEU A 238 -13.80 -7.89 5.23
CA LEU A 238 -15.19 -7.44 5.32
C LEU A 238 -15.56 -6.81 6.67
N GLU A 239 -15.05 -7.37 7.77
CA GLU A 239 -15.28 -6.85 9.13
C GLU A 239 -14.72 -5.44 9.36
N PHE A 240 -13.76 -5.02 8.55
CA PHE A 240 -13.09 -3.73 8.64
C PHE A 240 -13.77 -2.64 7.81
N ILE A 241 -14.62 -3.00 6.84
CA ILE A 241 -15.26 -2.06 5.93
C ILE A 241 -16.08 -0.97 6.63
N PRO A 242 -16.96 -1.28 7.62
CA PRO A 242 -17.71 -0.23 8.32
C PRO A 242 -16.81 0.78 9.03
N ARG A 243 -15.64 0.33 9.49
CA ARG A 243 -14.66 1.17 10.15
C ARG A 243 -13.89 2.05 9.17
N ILE A 244 -13.50 1.49 8.02
CA ILE A 244 -12.88 2.26 6.92
C ILE A 244 -13.81 3.40 6.49
N ALA A 245 -15.10 3.10 6.34
CA ALA A 245 -16.11 4.09 5.99
C ALA A 245 -16.28 5.20 7.03
N ALA A 246 -16.16 4.86 8.32
CA ALA A 246 -16.32 5.81 9.42
C ALA A 246 -15.09 6.72 9.61
N LEU A 247 -13.90 6.31 9.14
CA LEU A 247 -12.65 7.03 9.36
C LEU A 247 -12.48 8.21 8.41
N LYS A 248 -12.80 9.41 8.90
CA LYS A 248 -12.68 10.68 8.15
C LYS A 248 -11.26 11.21 8.06
N PHE A 249 -10.48 11.04 9.12
CA PHE A 249 -9.09 11.48 9.26
C PHE A 249 -8.33 10.43 10.08
N ILE A 250 -7.08 10.15 9.73
CA ILE A 250 -6.21 9.32 10.57
C ILE A 250 -5.71 10.16 11.75
N VAL A 251 -5.33 11.40 11.48
CA VAL A 251 -5.02 12.44 12.47
C VAL A 251 -6.00 13.60 12.30
N PRO A 252 -6.78 13.98 13.34
CA PRO A 252 -7.66 15.15 13.29
C PRO A 252 -6.90 16.41 12.83
N PRO A 253 -7.47 17.24 11.92
CA PRO A 253 -6.79 18.42 11.39
C PRO A 253 -6.42 19.47 12.44
N ASP A 254 -7.16 19.50 13.54
CA ASP A 254 -6.99 20.39 14.68
C ASP A 254 -6.07 19.83 15.77
N GLU A 255 -5.59 18.59 15.61
CA GLU A 255 -4.64 18.01 16.55
C GLU A 255 -3.27 18.68 16.42
N VAL A 256 -2.79 19.23 17.54
CA VAL A 256 -1.43 19.76 17.64
C VAL A 256 -0.46 18.60 17.82
N CYS A 257 0.27 18.26 16.75
CA CYS A 257 1.30 17.23 16.79
C CYS A 257 2.67 17.85 17.11
N GLU A 258 3.28 17.41 18.21
CA GLU A 258 4.68 17.74 18.56
C GLU A 258 5.68 16.90 17.76
#